data_AF-D2VSB2-F1
#
_entry.id   AF-D2VSB2-F1
#
_cell.length_a   1.000
_cell.length_b   1.000
_cell.length_c   1.000
_cell.angle_alpha   90.00
_cell.angle_beta   90.00
_cell.angle_gamma   90.00
#
_symmetry.space_group_name_H-M   'P 1'
#
loop_
_entity.id
_entity.type
_entity.pdbx_description
1 polymer ?
#
loop_
_entity_poly.entity_id
_entity_poly.type
_entity_poly.pdbx_seq_one_letter_code
_entity_poly.pdbx_strand_id
1 'polypeptide(L)'
;MEQILQYVDHKALLEQSSLYLSSNENLSMIFKFANRFPLLIVLPMILLPNTRLTNFLLRSKVVMAVLSLVYSAIIITAMMTSPKPIDFFSFDSVAEAFTNKVMVLGGWVHYLVTDPIVCTLIYYDSLARGIPHIITAALVFLTLMLCPLGLVLYLFLRVVLCHVWFEWFLSNENNTAGFIETWFGTKQFWRRFFFQSEDKTVKVE
;
A
#
# COMPACT_ATOMS: atom_id res chain seq x y z
N MET A 1 36.35 2.67 -15.76
CA MET A 1 34.98 2.50 -15.25
C MET A 1 34.40 3.80 -14.69
N GLU A 2 35.24 4.77 -14.27
CA GLU A 2 34.80 6.13 -13.86
C GLU A 2 34.34 7.04 -15.03
N GLN A 3 34.85 6.85 -16.25
CA GLN A 3 34.47 7.68 -17.41
C GLN A 3 33.05 7.43 -17.95
N ILE A 4 32.40 6.30 -17.64
CA ILE A 4 31.04 6.00 -18.10
C ILE A 4 29.98 6.64 -17.19
N LEU A 5 30.31 6.87 -15.91
CA LEU A 5 29.40 7.48 -14.93
C LEU A 5 29.38 9.02 -15.00
N GLN A 6 30.33 9.64 -15.71
CA GLN A 6 30.45 11.09 -15.83
C GLN A 6 29.67 11.69 -17.02
N TYR A 7 29.05 10.84 -17.86
CA TYR A 7 28.36 11.26 -19.10
C TYR A 7 26.84 11.08 -19.07
N VAL A 8 26.25 10.83 -17.89
CA VAL A 8 24.80 10.91 -17.74
C VAL A 8 24.47 12.34 -17.36
N ASP A 9 24.04 13.15 -18.33
CA ASP A 9 23.49 14.47 -18.05
C ASP A 9 22.14 14.28 -17.32
N HIS A 10 22.23 14.22 -16.00
CA HIS A 10 21.08 14.05 -15.12
C HIS A 10 20.01 15.11 -15.36
N LYS A 11 20.40 16.32 -15.79
CA LYS A 11 19.47 17.40 -16.09
C LYS A 11 18.72 17.12 -17.39
N ALA A 12 19.41 16.68 -18.44
CA ALA A 12 18.77 16.27 -19.68
C ALA A 12 17.79 15.10 -19.49
N LEU A 13 18.13 14.11 -18.65
CA LEU A 13 17.22 13.01 -18.31
C LEU A 13 15.98 13.49 -17.52
N LEU A 14 16.15 14.42 -16.58
CA LEU A 14 15.05 15.01 -15.82
C LEU A 14 14.12 15.83 -16.71
N GLU A 15 14.68 16.61 -17.65
CA GLU A 15 13.88 17.36 -18.62
C GLU A 15 13.12 16.43 -19.56
N GLN A 16 13.78 15.39 -20.10
CA GLN A 16 13.14 14.41 -20.97
C GLN A 16 12.02 13.64 -20.26
N SER A 17 12.27 13.19 -19.02
CA SER A 17 11.26 12.48 -18.22
C SER A 17 10.09 13.39 -17.83
N SER A 18 10.36 14.66 -17.48
CA SER A 18 9.32 15.65 -17.21
C SER A 18 8.46 15.93 -18.44
N LEU A 19 9.07 16.09 -19.62
CA LEU A 19 8.34 16.24 -20.88
C LEU A 19 7.47 15.02 -21.17
N TYR A 20 8.01 13.81 -21.02
CA TYR A 20 7.27 12.57 -21.18
C TYR A 20 6.06 12.49 -20.23
N LEU A 21 6.26 12.78 -18.93
CA LEU A 21 5.21 12.74 -17.91
C LEU A 21 4.17 13.84 -18.08
N SER A 22 4.53 15.00 -18.64
CA SER A 22 3.59 16.11 -18.86
C SER A 22 2.66 15.91 -20.06
N SER A 23 2.99 14.98 -20.97
CA SER A 23 2.16 14.66 -22.13
C SER A 23 0.81 14.06 -21.72
N ASN A 24 -0.29 14.59 -22.23
CA ASN A 24 -1.65 14.13 -21.91
C ASN A 24 -1.87 12.65 -22.27
N GLU A 25 -1.28 12.17 -23.36
CA GLU A 25 -1.40 10.77 -23.78
C GLU A 25 -0.73 9.82 -22.77
N ASN A 26 0.48 10.18 -22.33
CA ASN A 26 1.24 9.41 -21.35
C ASN A 26 0.57 9.45 -19.96
N LEU A 27 0.12 10.62 -19.51
CA LEU A 27 -0.65 10.76 -18.27
C LEU A 27 -1.86 9.83 -18.27
N SER A 28 -2.61 9.82 -19.37
CA SER A 28 -3.80 8.97 -19.52
C SER A 28 -3.44 7.49 -19.53
N MET A 29 -2.33 7.12 -20.16
CA MET A 29 -1.84 5.75 -20.18
C MET A 29 -1.44 5.29 -18.77
N ILE A 30 -0.59 6.07 -18.09
CA ILE A 30 -0.13 5.78 -16.72
C ILE A 30 -1.32 5.68 -15.77
N PHE A 31 -2.27 6.62 -15.86
CA PHE A 31 -3.50 6.58 -15.06
C PHE A 31 -4.29 5.28 -15.27
N LYS A 32 -4.51 4.86 -16.53
CA LYS A 32 -5.22 3.61 -16.84
C LYS A 32 -4.51 2.38 -16.27
N PHE A 33 -3.17 2.34 -16.36
CA PHE A 33 -2.39 1.25 -15.79
C PHE A 33 -2.45 1.28 -14.26
N ALA A 34 -2.19 2.44 -13.65
CA ALA A 34 -2.22 2.60 -12.20
C ALA A 34 -3.54 2.11 -11.59
N ASN A 35 -4.70 2.39 -12.22
CA ASN A 35 -5.99 1.91 -11.71
C ASN A 35 -6.18 0.38 -11.81
N ARG A 36 -5.54 -0.29 -12.77
CA ARG A 36 -5.72 -1.75 -12.98
C ARG A 36 -4.83 -2.61 -12.10
N PHE A 37 -3.61 -2.13 -11.80
CA PHE A 37 -2.62 -2.91 -11.06
C PHE A 37 -3.07 -3.30 -9.64
N PRO A 38 -3.67 -2.41 -8.82
CA PRO A 38 -4.22 -2.75 -7.50
C PRO A 38 -5.23 -3.88 -7.55
N LEU A 39 -6.06 -3.91 -8.61
CA LEU A 39 -7.09 -4.94 -8.78
C LEU A 39 -6.50 -6.35 -8.94
N LEU A 40 -5.26 -6.47 -9.43
CA LEU A 40 -4.57 -7.76 -9.53
C LEU A 40 -4.35 -8.41 -8.16
N ILE A 41 -4.27 -7.62 -7.10
CA ILE A 41 -4.13 -8.13 -5.73
C ILE A 41 -5.49 -8.18 -5.02
N VAL A 42 -6.31 -7.15 -5.19
CA VAL A 42 -7.57 -7.03 -4.44
C VAL A 42 -8.66 -7.96 -4.95
N LEU A 43 -8.78 -8.17 -6.27
CA LEU A 43 -9.81 -9.07 -6.81
C LEU A 43 -9.63 -10.52 -6.32
N PRO A 44 -8.43 -11.12 -6.32
CA PRO A 44 -8.22 -12.45 -5.74
C PRO A 44 -8.57 -12.53 -4.25
N MET A 45 -8.33 -11.47 -3.47
CA MET A 45 -8.74 -11.44 -2.06
C MET A 45 -10.25 -11.56 -1.92
N ILE A 46 -11.02 -10.83 -2.73
CA ILE A 46 -12.48 -10.78 -2.67
C ILE A 46 -13.09 -12.07 -3.21
N LEU A 47 -12.67 -12.52 -4.39
CA LEU A 47 -13.32 -13.59 -5.16
C LEU A 47 -12.81 -14.99 -4.80
N LEU A 48 -11.52 -15.13 -4.48
CA LEU A 48 -10.84 -16.41 -4.33
C LEU A 48 -10.03 -16.45 -3.02
N PRO A 49 -10.70 -16.39 -1.86
CA PRO A 49 -10.01 -16.37 -0.57
C PRO A 49 -9.20 -17.63 -0.34
N ASN A 50 -8.05 -17.44 0.32
CA ASN A 50 -7.14 -18.50 0.76
C ASN A 50 -6.68 -19.49 -0.34
N THR A 51 -6.69 -19.07 -1.60
CA THR A 51 -6.18 -19.89 -2.71
C THR A 51 -4.66 -19.74 -2.87
N ARG A 52 -4.03 -20.73 -3.52
CA ARG A 52 -2.59 -20.68 -3.85
C ARG A 52 -2.23 -19.43 -4.66
N LEU A 53 -3.10 -19.01 -5.58
CA LEU A 53 -2.90 -17.83 -6.41
C LEU A 53 -2.93 -16.54 -5.58
N THR A 54 -3.97 -16.36 -4.76
CA THR A 54 -4.12 -15.17 -3.89
C THR A 54 -2.93 -15.05 -2.95
N ASN A 55 -2.53 -16.15 -2.31
CA ASN A 55 -1.37 -16.17 -1.43
C ASN A 55 -0.05 -15.93 -2.18
N PHE A 56 0.12 -16.45 -3.40
CA PHE A 56 1.29 -16.20 -4.23
C PHE A 56 1.43 -14.72 -4.62
N LEU A 57 0.36 -14.08 -5.09
CA LEU A 57 0.36 -12.67 -5.49
C LEU A 57 0.65 -11.76 -4.29
N LEU A 58 0.04 -12.05 -3.15
CA LEU A 58 0.27 -11.34 -1.89
C LEU A 58 1.69 -11.51 -1.34
N ARG A 59 2.29 -12.69 -1.54
CA ARG A 59 3.66 -13.00 -1.10
C ARG A 59 4.71 -12.41 -2.02
N SER A 60 4.45 -12.35 -3.31
CA SER A 60 5.39 -11.85 -4.32
C SER A 60 5.79 -10.40 -4.04
N LYS A 61 4.87 -9.57 -3.52
CA LYS A 61 5.04 -8.11 -3.32
C LYS A 61 5.44 -7.33 -4.58
N VAL A 62 5.65 -7.99 -5.73
CA VAL A 62 6.12 -7.39 -6.98
C VAL A 62 5.16 -6.30 -7.46
N VAL A 63 3.85 -6.55 -7.41
CA VAL A 63 2.85 -5.55 -7.84
C VAL A 63 2.93 -4.29 -6.98
N MET A 64 3.10 -4.43 -5.66
CA MET A 64 3.29 -3.29 -4.75
C MET A 64 4.60 -2.57 -5.02
N ALA A 65 5.70 -3.31 -5.16
CA ALA A 65 7.02 -2.74 -5.45
C ALA A 65 7.03 -1.96 -6.76
N VAL A 66 6.42 -2.50 -7.82
CA VAL A 66 6.30 -1.83 -9.12
C VAL A 66 5.49 -0.54 -9.01
N LEU A 67 4.33 -0.58 -8.34
CA LEU A 67 3.51 0.62 -8.12
C LEU A 67 4.27 1.69 -7.31
N SER A 68 4.98 1.29 -6.25
CA SER A 68 5.81 2.20 -5.45
C SER A 68 6.96 2.83 -6.24
N LEU A 69 7.58 2.08 -7.14
CA LEU A 69 8.62 2.60 -8.03
C LEU A 69 8.05 3.61 -9.04
N VAL A 70 6.90 3.31 -9.62
CA VAL A 70 6.18 4.23 -10.53
C VAL A 70 5.82 5.52 -9.80
N TYR A 71 5.22 5.42 -8.61
CA TYR A 71 4.94 6.57 -7.74
C TYR A 71 6.20 7.41 -7.48
N SER A 72 7.28 6.74 -7.07
CA SER A 72 8.55 7.42 -6.72
C SER A 72 9.12 8.17 -7.93
N ALA A 73 9.12 7.55 -9.11
CA ALA A 73 9.58 8.20 -10.34
C ALA A 73 8.75 9.43 -10.69
N ILE A 74 7.42 9.35 -10.57
CA ILE A 74 6.51 10.47 -10.85
C ILE A 74 6.76 11.63 -9.88
N ILE A 75 6.76 11.37 -8.57
CA ILE A 75 6.89 12.41 -7.55
C ILE A 75 8.28 13.03 -7.54
N ILE A 76 9.34 12.23 -7.66
CA ILE A 76 10.71 12.77 -7.74
C ILE A 76 10.84 13.68 -8.95
N THR A 77 10.36 13.25 -10.13
CA THR A 77 10.43 14.08 -11.34
C THR A 77 9.62 15.35 -11.18
N ALA A 78 8.38 15.25 -10.69
CA ALA A 78 7.50 16.39 -10.52
C ALA A 78 8.03 17.42 -9.50
N MET A 79 8.64 16.96 -8.40
CA MET A 79 9.25 17.84 -7.40
C MET A 79 10.53 18.50 -7.91
N MET A 80 11.34 17.79 -8.70
CA MET A 80 12.59 18.32 -9.26
C MET A 80 12.38 19.28 -10.42
N THR A 81 11.28 19.18 -11.15
CA THR A 81 10.94 20.08 -12.25
C THR A 81 9.90 21.14 -11.90
N SER A 82 9.41 21.14 -10.65
CA SER A 82 8.49 22.17 -10.17
C SER A 82 9.16 23.55 -10.15
N PRO A 83 8.53 24.61 -10.67
CA PRO A 83 9.07 25.97 -10.64
C PRO A 83 9.23 26.53 -9.23
N LYS A 84 8.44 26.01 -8.28
CA LYS A 84 8.45 26.42 -6.87
C LYS A 84 8.52 25.17 -5.97
N PRO A 85 9.26 25.24 -4.85
CA PRO A 85 9.16 24.23 -3.80
C PRO A 85 7.74 24.15 -3.25
N ILE A 86 7.30 22.94 -2.91
CA ILE A 86 5.99 22.71 -2.29
C ILE A 86 6.15 22.82 -0.78
N ASP A 87 5.40 23.74 -0.15
CA ASP A 87 5.29 23.82 1.30
C ASP A 87 4.07 23.01 1.77
N PHE A 88 4.33 21.81 2.30
CA PHE A 88 3.27 20.92 2.78
C PHE A 88 2.58 21.41 4.07
N PHE A 89 3.07 22.47 4.71
CA PHE A 89 2.41 23.08 5.87
C PHE A 89 1.43 24.19 5.49
N SER A 90 1.40 24.62 4.23
CA SER A 90 0.49 25.65 3.72
C SER A 90 -0.57 25.04 2.80
N PHE A 91 -1.84 25.23 3.15
CA PHE A 91 -2.96 24.79 2.31
C PHE A 91 -2.88 25.39 0.91
N ASP A 92 -2.53 26.67 0.79
CA ASP A 92 -2.44 27.37 -0.49
C ASP A 92 -1.33 26.80 -1.37
N SER A 93 -0.18 26.45 -0.77
CA SER A 93 0.93 25.85 -1.53
C SER A 93 0.59 24.45 -2.02
N VAL A 94 -0.09 23.65 -1.18
CA VAL A 94 -0.58 22.33 -1.59
C VAL A 94 -1.63 22.46 -2.69
N ALA A 95 -2.58 23.38 -2.55
CA ALA A 95 -3.61 23.64 -3.57
C ALA A 95 -2.99 24.09 -4.91
N GLU A 96 -1.98 24.96 -4.89
CA GLU A 96 -1.21 25.37 -6.08
C GLU A 96 -0.50 24.16 -6.70
N ALA A 97 0.13 23.28 -5.90
CA ALA A 97 0.78 22.08 -6.42
C ALA A 97 -0.19 21.15 -7.17
N PHE A 98 -1.44 21.03 -6.69
CA PHE A 98 -2.48 20.22 -7.32
C PHE A 98 -3.10 20.85 -8.59
N THR A 99 -2.66 22.04 -9.03
CA THR A 99 -3.00 22.52 -10.39
C THR A 99 -2.16 21.84 -11.48
N ASN A 100 -1.04 21.21 -11.11
CA ASN A 100 -0.19 20.46 -12.03
C ASN A 100 -0.73 19.02 -12.20
N LYS A 101 -1.07 18.64 -13.44
CA LYS A 101 -1.58 17.30 -13.77
C LYS A 101 -0.65 16.16 -13.36
N VAL A 102 0.68 16.36 -13.42
CA VAL A 102 1.66 15.34 -13.00
C VAL A 102 1.61 15.14 -11.49
N MET A 103 1.47 16.23 -10.72
CA MET A 103 1.30 16.17 -9.26
C MET A 103 -0.03 15.52 -8.88
N VAL A 104 -1.12 15.84 -9.59
CA VAL A 104 -2.43 15.18 -9.41
C VAL A 104 -2.31 13.67 -9.63
N LEU A 105 -1.66 13.25 -10.72
CA LEU A 105 -1.41 11.84 -10.99
C LEU A 105 -0.56 11.20 -9.89
N GLY A 106 0.50 11.87 -9.43
CA GLY A 106 1.33 11.40 -8.32
C GLY A 106 0.53 11.17 -7.04
N GLY A 107 -0.35 12.11 -6.68
CA GLY A 107 -1.28 11.97 -5.55
C GLY A 107 -2.28 10.82 -5.74
N TRP A 108 -2.78 10.61 -6.95
CA TRP A 108 -3.66 9.47 -7.23
C TRP A 108 -2.95 8.12 -7.10
N VAL A 109 -1.74 8.00 -7.66
CA VAL A 109 -0.93 6.78 -7.54
C VAL A 109 -0.53 6.52 -6.08
N HIS A 110 -0.32 7.57 -5.28
CA HIS A 110 -0.08 7.43 -3.83
C HIS A 110 -1.19 6.63 -3.13
N TYR A 111 -2.46 6.94 -3.41
CA TYR A 111 -3.60 6.17 -2.86
C TYR A 111 -3.60 4.73 -3.39
N LEU A 112 -3.41 4.54 -4.69
CA LEU A 112 -3.42 3.22 -5.31
C LEU A 112 -2.29 2.29 -4.83
N VAL A 113 -1.19 2.83 -4.31
CA VAL A 113 -0.12 2.07 -3.64
C VAL A 113 -0.53 1.71 -2.21
N THR A 114 -1.06 2.67 -1.46
CA THR A 114 -1.33 2.52 -0.03
C THR A 114 -2.58 1.66 0.23
N ASP A 115 -3.65 1.82 -0.55
CA ASP A 115 -4.92 1.12 -0.31
C ASP A 115 -4.77 -0.41 -0.33
N PRO A 116 -4.07 -1.03 -1.30
CA PRO A 116 -3.89 -2.48 -1.33
C PRO A 116 -2.98 -3.00 -0.21
N ILE A 117 -2.08 -2.19 0.33
CA ILE A 117 -1.28 -2.54 1.51
C ILE A 117 -2.22 -2.70 2.71
N VAL A 118 -3.12 -1.74 2.91
CA VAL A 118 -4.12 -1.79 3.98
C VAL A 118 -5.12 -2.93 3.76
N CYS A 119 -5.56 -3.17 2.51
CA CYS A 119 -6.38 -4.33 2.17
C CYS A 119 -5.68 -5.64 2.55
N THR A 120 -4.38 -5.75 2.29
CA THR A 120 -3.59 -6.94 2.65
C THR A 120 -3.52 -7.14 4.17
N LEU A 121 -3.34 -6.05 4.93
CA LEU A 121 -3.35 -6.10 6.39
C LEU A 121 -4.69 -6.60 6.93
N ILE A 122 -5.79 -6.00 6.47
CA ILE A 122 -7.16 -6.38 6.85
C ILE A 122 -7.42 -7.84 6.51
N TYR A 123 -7.09 -8.26 5.29
CA TYR A 123 -7.30 -9.62 4.80
C TYR A 123 -6.56 -10.67 5.65
N TYR A 124 -5.29 -10.44 6.01
CA TYR A 124 -4.54 -11.42 6.81
C TYR A 124 -4.96 -11.41 8.29
N ASP A 125 -5.20 -10.24 8.88
CA ASP A 125 -5.67 -10.15 10.27
C ASP A 125 -7.08 -10.76 10.41
N SER A 126 -7.95 -10.58 9.41
CA SER A 126 -9.29 -11.16 9.42
C SER A 126 -9.26 -12.69 9.32
N LEU A 127 -8.40 -13.25 8.46
CA LEU A 127 -8.17 -14.69 8.36
C LEU A 127 -7.64 -15.27 9.68
N ALA A 128 -6.66 -14.61 10.30
CA ALA A 128 -6.08 -15.06 11.57
C ALA A 128 -7.09 -15.08 12.72
N ARG A 129 -8.11 -14.22 12.66
CA ARG A 129 -9.15 -14.09 13.68
C ARG A 129 -10.44 -14.84 13.36
N GLY A 130 -10.47 -15.55 12.23
CA GLY A 130 -11.67 -16.28 11.79
C GLY A 130 -12.86 -15.38 11.46
N ILE A 131 -12.63 -14.12 11.07
CA ILE A 131 -13.70 -13.21 10.65
C ILE A 131 -14.30 -13.74 9.34
N PRO A 132 -15.64 -13.83 9.19
CA PRO A 132 -16.28 -14.33 7.99
C PRO A 132 -15.78 -13.63 6.71
N HIS A 133 -15.52 -14.43 5.68
CA HIS A 133 -14.95 -13.92 4.42
C HIS A 133 -15.83 -12.85 3.78
N ILE A 134 -17.15 -12.98 3.84
CA ILE A 134 -18.07 -12.02 3.22
C ILE A 134 -17.91 -10.62 3.82
N ILE A 135 -17.65 -10.54 5.13
CA ILE A 135 -17.41 -9.27 5.83
C ILE A 135 -16.02 -8.74 5.47
N THR A 136 -15.01 -9.63 5.46
CA THR A 136 -13.66 -9.28 5.00
C THR A 136 -13.66 -8.71 3.59
N ALA A 137 -14.36 -9.35 2.65
CA ALA A 137 -14.47 -8.92 1.27
C ALA A 137 -15.13 -7.54 1.15
N ALA A 138 -16.21 -7.29 1.90
CA ALA A 138 -16.87 -5.98 1.95
C ALA A 138 -15.93 -4.89 2.50
N LEU A 139 -15.19 -5.19 3.56
CA LEU A 139 -14.22 -4.25 4.15
C LEU A 139 -13.01 -4.01 3.27
N VAL A 140 -12.49 -5.03 2.58
CA VAL A 140 -11.42 -4.91 1.59
C VAL A 140 -11.87 -4.04 0.41
N PHE A 141 -13.08 -4.28 -0.11
CA PHE A 141 -13.66 -3.42 -1.15
C PHE A 141 -13.79 -1.97 -0.68
N LEU A 142 -14.33 -1.76 0.53
CA LEU A 142 -14.48 -0.43 1.10
C LEU A 142 -13.14 0.25 1.34
N THR A 143 -12.11 -0.51 1.73
CA THR A 143 -10.75 -0.01 1.92
C THR A 143 -10.14 0.40 0.58
N LEU A 144 -10.44 -0.29 -0.51
CA LEU A 144 -9.97 0.12 -1.84
C LEU A 144 -10.62 1.45 -2.31
N MET A 145 -11.84 1.75 -1.87
CA MET A 145 -12.54 2.98 -2.25
C MET A 145 -12.26 4.15 -1.29
N LEU A 146 -12.18 3.83 0.00
CA LEU A 146 -12.16 4.76 1.13
C LEU A 146 -11.26 4.18 2.22
N CYS A 147 -9.96 4.06 1.93
CA CYS A 147 -9.00 3.35 2.78
C CYS A 147 -9.09 3.66 4.28
N PRO A 148 -9.10 4.93 4.72
CA PRO A 148 -9.22 5.26 6.14
C PRO A 148 -10.53 4.75 6.77
N LEU A 149 -11.65 4.84 6.04
CA LEU A 149 -12.95 4.39 6.53
C LEU A 149 -13.02 2.86 6.62
N GLY A 150 -12.53 2.16 5.59
CA GLY A 150 -12.46 0.69 5.59
C GLY A 150 -11.63 0.15 6.75
N LEU A 151 -10.48 0.79 7.03
CA LEU A 151 -9.64 0.46 8.18
C LEU A 151 -10.35 0.70 9.51
N VAL A 152 -10.96 1.87 9.70
CA VAL A 152 -11.70 2.18 10.96
C VAL A 152 -12.83 1.19 11.18
N LEU A 153 -13.60 0.85 10.15
CA LEU A 153 -14.68 -0.13 10.25
C LEU A 153 -14.16 -1.54 10.54
N TYR A 154 -13.03 -1.93 9.95
CA TYR A 154 -12.38 -3.19 10.29
C TYR A 154 -11.95 -3.23 11.75
N LEU A 155 -11.28 -2.18 12.22
CA LEU A 155 -10.84 -2.08 13.62
C LEU A 155 -12.03 -2.14 14.58
N PHE A 156 -13.12 -1.44 14.27
CA PHE A 156 -14.37 -1.51 15.02
C PHE A 156 -14.97 -2.92 15.02
N LEU A 157 -15.05 -3.57 13.86
CA LEU A 157 -15.58 -4.92 13.75
C LEU A 157 -14.76 -5.93 14.56
N ARG A 158 -13.43 -5.84 14.47
CA ARG A 158 -12.49 -6.64 15.24
C ARG A 158 -12.75 -6.51 16.74
N VAL A 159 -13.02 -5.29 17.16
CA VAL A 159 -13.35 -4.91 18.54
C VAL A 159 -14.64 -5.57 19.00
N VAL A 160 -15.70 -5.55 18.18
CA VAL A 160 -17.04 -6.07 18.52
C VAL A 160 -17.09 -7.59 18.43
N LEU A 161 -16.59 -8.18 17.34
CA LEU A 161 -16.73 -9.61 17.06
C LEU A 161 -15.70 -10.47 17.79
N CYS A 162 -14.49 -9.96 17.97
CA CYS A 162 -13.43 -10.71 18.64
C CYS A 162 -13.30 -10.35 20.12
N HIS A 163 -14.13 -9.42 20.64
CA HIS A 163 -14.06 -8.87 22.00
C HIS A 163 -12.66 -8.38 22.41
N VAL A 164 -11.84 -8.01 21.42
CA VAL A 164 -10.51 -7.45 21.64
C VAL A 164 -10.68 -5.93 21.71
N TRP A 165 -11.16 -5.43 22.86
CA TRP A 165 -11.43 -4.01 23.11
C TRP A 165 -10.35 -3.39 23.99
N PHE A 166 -10.22 -3.90 25.22
CA PHE A 166 -9.65 -3.12 26.34
C PHE A 166 -9.09 -3.95 27.52
N GLU A 167 -9.24 -5.28 27.52
CA GLU A 167 -8.64 -6.18 28.54
C GLU A 167 -7.12 -5.98 28.65
N TRP A 168 -6.47 -5.48 27.60
CA TRP A 168 -5.02 -5.26 27.50
C TRP A 168 -4.47 -4.05 28.27
N PHE A 169 -5.28 -3.00 28.51
CA PHE A 169 -4.85 -1.85 29.34
C PHE A 169 -4.96 -2.17 30.84
N LEU A 170 -5.83 -3.12 31.19
CA LEU A 170 -6.09 -3.55 32.58
C LEU A 170 -5.49 -4.92 32.90
N SER A 171 -4.99 -5.67 31.90
CA SER A 171 -4.34 -6.97 32.15
C SER A 171 -2.96 -6.75 32.75
N ASN A 172 -2.83 -7.07 34.02
CA ASN A 172 -1.58 -6.99 34.79
C ASN A 172 -0.59 -8.14 34.48
N GLU A 173 -0.73 -8.80 33.33
CA GLU A 173 0.16 -9.90 32.96
C GLU A 173 1.19 -9.46 31.92
N ASN A 174 2.40 -10.02 32.07
CA ASN A 174 3.60 -9.86 31.26
C ASN A 174 3.43 -10.29 29.79
N ASN A 175 2.42 -9.75 29.10
CA ASN A 175 2.19 -9.94 27.68
C ASN A 175 3.19 -9.06 26.93
N THR A 176 4.20 -9.71 26.38
CA THR A 176 5.35 -9.14 25.68
C THR A 176 5.02 -8.43 24.36
N ALA A 177 3.74 -8.36 23.97
CA ALA A 177 3.28 -7.59 22.83
C ALA A 177 3.04 -6.13 23.25
N GLY A 178 4.08 -5.29 23.13
CA GLY A 178 3.97 -3.85 23.37
C GLY A 178 2.99 -3.15 22.42
N PHE A 179 2.58 -1.91 22.74
CA PHE A 179 1.67 -1.06 21.95
C PHE A 179 1.93 -1.10 20.42
N ILE A 180 3.21 -1.07 20.04
CA ILE A 180 3.66 -1.16 18.64
C ILE A 180 3.30 -2.51 18.03
N GLU A 181 3.49 -3.62 18.74
CA GLU A 181 3.12 -4.97 18.29
C GLU A 181 1.61 -5.16 18.15
N THR A 182 0.79 -4.28 18.71
CA THR A 182 -0.67 -4.36 18.62
C THR A 182 -1.23 -3.48 17.50
N TRP A 183 -0.66 -2.30 17.29
CA TRP A 183 -1.01 -1.40 16.18
C TRP A 183 -0.45 -1.86 14.84
N PHE A 184 0.79 -2.31 14.87
CA PHE A 184 1.50 -2.76 13.68
C PHE A 184 1.39 -4.29 13.54
N GLY A 185 1.07 -5.03 14.61
CA GLY A 185 1.10 -6.49 14.62
C GLY A 185 2.41 -7.01 15.23
N THR A 186 2.37 -8.22 15.77
CA THR A 186 3.51 -8.80 16.50
C THR A 186 4.73 -8.96 15.61
N LYS A 187 5.94 -9.10 16.20
CA LYS A 187 7.12 -9.52 15.43
C LYS A 187 6.84 -10.76 14.56
N GLN A 188 6.03 -11.69 15.07
CA GLN A 188 5.62 -12.89 14.33
C GLN A 188 4.63 -12.58 13.22
N PHE A 189 3.68 -11.65 13.42
CA PHE A 189 2.81 -11.14 12.36
C PHE A 189 3.64 -10.50 11.24
N TRP A 190 4.54 -9.55 11.54
CA TRP A 190 5.38 -8.92 10.53
C TRP A 190 6.34 -9.89 9.86
N ARG A 191 6.89 -10.85 10.61
CA ARG A 191 7.69 -11.94 10.06
C ARG A 191 6.85 -12.81 9.12
N ARG A 192 5.58 -13.08 9.42
CA ARG A 192 4.67 -13.78 8.49
C ARG A 192 4.28 -12.91 7.29
N PHE A 193 4.06 -11.61 7.51
CA PHE A 193 3.66 -10.66 6.47
C PHE A 193 4.76 -10.41 5.43
N PHE A 194 6.01 -10.29 5.87
CA PHE A 194 7.18 -10.04 5.01
C PHE A 194 7.97 -11.31 4.65
N PHE A 195 8.03 -12.31 5.54
CA PHE A 195 9.00 -13.41 5.48
C PHE A 195 8.39 -14.80 5.75
N GLN A 196 7.11 -15.06 5.46
CA GLN A 196 6.47 -16.34 5.81
C GLN A 196 7.35 -17.54 5.41
N SER A 197 8.04 -18.12 6.40
CA SER A 197 8.75 -19.38 6.26
C SER A 197 7.68 -20.45 6.23
N GLU A 198 7.74 -21.34 5.25
CA GLU A 198 6.93 -22.55 5.25
C GLU A 198 7.16 -23.28 6.57
N ASP A 199 6.20 -23.19 7.48
CA ASP A 199 6.21 -24.06 8.65
C ASP A 199 5.76 -25.43 8.14
N LYS A 200 6.73 -26.18 7.62
CA LYS A 200 6.56 -27.59 7.28
C LYS A 200 6.48 -28.38 8.58
N THR A 201 5.38 -28.24 9.32
CA THR A 201 4.98 -29.26 10.29
C THR A 201 4.07 -30.25 9.58
N VAL A 202 4.61 -30.96 8.59
CA VAL A 202 4.08 -32.27 8.24
C VAL A 202 4.80 -33.24 9.18
N LYS A 203 4.16 -33.54 10.32
CA LYS A 203 4.42 -34.82 10.99
C LYS A 203 3.81 -35.89 10.08
N VAL A 204 4.67 -36.53 9.29
CA VAL A 204 4.36 -37.87 8.77
C VAL A 204 4.66 -38.81 9.92
N GLU A 205 3.61 -39.29 10.57
CA GLU A 205 3.65 -40.62 11.20
C GLU A 205 3.49 -41.68 10.12
#